data_AF-A0A1Y3NHH7-F1
#
_entry.id   AF-A0A1Y3NHH7-F1
#
_cell.length_a   1.000
_cell.length_b   1.000
_cell.length_c   1.000
_cell.angle_alpha   90.00
_cell.angle_beta   90.00
_cell.angle_gamma   90.00
#
_symmetry.space_group_name_H-M   'P 1'
#
loop_
_entity.id
_entity.type
_entity.pdbx_description
1 polymer ?
#
loop_
_entity_poly.entity_id
_entity_poly.type
_entity_poly.pdbx_seq_one_letter_code
_entity_poly.pdbx_strand_id
1 'polypeptide(L)'
;MDKKIELDLINCTIEQCRQFAKQILDDEFEIEEIRKYFDKYINRDDYSKEDAIIIMRNLVIIRHNINKTKIEYMTCSDKLLLKVSKSIKEKETISLKILYGLFLSQINKEHSSIRDDATDEVFSDIYMRFFFLNKEEEKNVYDIRRELNELLQKSSRFKIYSF
;
A
#
# COMPACT_ATOMS: atom_id res chain seq x y z
N MET A 1 28.05 11.18 6.65
CA MET A 1 27.25 12.42 6.78
C MET A 1 25.83 11.94 6.93
N ASP A 2 25.27 11.98 8.12
CA ASP A 2 23.95 11.39 8.40
C ASP A 2 22.89 12.12 7.57
N LYS A 3 22.31 11.43 6.58
CA LYS A 3 21.22 11.92 5.75
C LYS A 3 19.90 11.62 6.45
N LYS A 4 19.15 12.68 6.77
CA LYS A 4 17.82 12.53 7.34
C LYS A 4 16.80 12.24 6.23
N ILE A 5 16.03 11.16 6.38
CA ILE A 5 14.85 10.92 5.54
C ILE A 5 13.76 11.92 5.91
N GLU A 6 13.28 12.69 4.92
CA GLU A 6 12.30 13.77 5.07
C GLU A 6 10.91 13.45 4.50
N LEU A 7 10.72 12.27 3.89
CA LEU A 7 9.44 11.89 3.32
C LEU A 7 8.35 11.77 4.42
N ASP A 8 7.23 12.45 4.24
CA ASP A 8 6.04 12.24 5.07
C ASP A 8 5.09 11.26 4.37
N LEU A 9 4.97 10.03 4.87
CA LEU A 9 4.15 8.98 4.24
C LEU A 9 2.66 9.32 4.15
N ILE A 10 2.17 10.30 4.93
CA ILE A 10 0.76 10.71 4.90
C ILE A 10 0.54 11.82 3.88
N ASN A 11 1.49 12.74 3.74
CA ASN A 11 1.34 13.95 2.94
C ASN A 11 2.12 13.94 1.62
N CYS A 12 2.83 12.85 1.31
CA CYS A 12 3.64 12.76 0.10
C CYS A 12 2.84 12.43 -1.17
N THR A 13 3.36 12.89 -2.31
CA THR A 13 2.87 12.53 -3.63
C THR A 13 3.40 11.16 -4.08
N ILE A 14 2.81 10.60 -5.13
CA ILE A 14 3.27 9.35 -5.76
C ILE A 14 4.70 9.50 -6.30
N GLU A 15 5.02 10.66 -6.88
CA GLU A 15 6.35 10.98 -7.38
C GLU A 15 7.37 11.00 -6.25
N GLN A 16 7.02 11.55 -5.09
CA GLN A 16 7.89 11.54 -3.90
C GLN A 16 8.11 10.11 -3.38
N CYS A 17 7.09 9.24 -3.41
CA CYS A 17 7.26 7.81 -3.11
C CYS A 17 8.28 7.14 -4.04
N ARG A 18 8.17 7.38 -5.36
CA ARG A 18 9.10 6.81 -6.36
C ARG A 18 10.51 7.37 -6.23
N GLN A 19 10.65 8.66 -5.93
CA GLN A 19 11.95 9.28 -5.65
C GLN A 19 12.60 8.66 -4.40
N PHE A 20 11.84 8.48 -3.32
CA PHE A 20 12.35 7.83 -2.12
C PHE A 20 12.76 6.38 -2.37
N ALA A 21 11.99 5.62 -3.17
CA ALA A 21 12.38 4.28 -3.60
C ALA A 21 13.73 4.26 -4.33
N LYS A 22 13.95 5.23 -5.22
CA LYS A 22 15.23 5.39 -5.92
C LYS A 22 16.39 5.68 -4.95
N GLN A 23 16.19 6.58 -3.99
CA GLN A 23 17.22 6.87 -2.98
C GLN A 23 17.59 5.64 -2.14
N ILE A 24 16.61 4.79 -1.81
CA ILE A 24 16.86 3.51 -1.14
C ILE A 24 17.64 2.54 -2.05
N LEU A 25 17.27 2.46 -3.34
CA LEU A 25 17.98 1.63 -4.31
C LEU A 25 19.46 2.02 -4.44
N ASP A 26 19.71 3.33 -4.50
CA ASP A 26 21.02 3.94 -4.68
C ASP A 26 21.87 3.95 -3.37
N ASP A 27 21.40 3.27 -2.32
CA ASP A 27 22.06 3.18 -1.00
C ASP A 27 22.38 4.57 -0.40
N GLU A 28 21.49 5.54 -0.60
CA GLU A 28 21.68 6.90 -0.07
C GLU A 28 21.50 6.99 1.44
N PHE A 29 20.94 5.97 2.09
CA PHE A 29 20.65 5.94 3.51
C PHE A 29 21.28 4.73 4.18
N GLU A 30 21.83 4.96 5.37
CA GLU A 30 22.29 3.89 6.24
C GLU A 30 21.10 3.10 6.82
N ILE A 31 21.34 1.84 7.18
CA ILE A 31 20.35 0.94 7.79
C ILE A 31 19.68 1.60 9.02
N GLU A 32 20.47 2.28 9.85
CA GLU A 32 19.96 2.97 11.04
C GLU A 32 19.02 4.13 10.71
N GLU A 33 19.24 4.83 9.61
CA GLU A 33 18.41 5.95 9.17
C GLU A 33 17.04 5.45 8.71
N ILE A 34 17.02 4.33 7.97
CA ILE A 34 15.78 3.63 7.57
C ILE A 34 15.01 3.20 8.83
N ARG A 35 15.67 2.54 9.79
CA ARG A 35 15.02 2.12 11.05
C ARG A 35 14.41 3.30 11.80
N LYS A 36 15.21 4.34 12.08
CA LYS A 36 14.79 5.56 12.78
C LYS A 36 13.64 6.27 12.05
N TYR A 37 13.62 6.22 10.72
CA TYR A 37 12.52 6.77 9.94
C TYR A 37 11.21 6.02 10.18
N PHE A 38 11.23 4.69 10.08
CA PHE A 38 10.03 3.87 10.30
C PHE A 38 9.57 3.83 11.76
N ASP A 39 10.49 3.90 12.73
CA ASP A 39 10.15 3.91 14.16
C ASP A 39 9.19 5.05 14.53
N LYS A 40 9.30 6.22 13.87
CA LYS A 40 8.38 7.35 14.07
C LYS A 40 6.93 6.97 13.75
N TYR A 41 6.74 6.11 12.76
CA TYR A 41 5.42 5.65 12.35
C TYR A 41 4.97 4.42 13.15
N ILE A 42 5.88 3.47 13.41
CA ILE A 42 5.56 2.23 14.12
C ILE A 42 5.13 2.50 15.57
N ASN A 43 5.77 3.48 16.22
CA ASN A 43 5.49 3.86 17.60
C ASN A 43 4.26 4.78 17.76
N ARG A 44 3.60 5.16 16.66
CA ARG A 44 2.35 5.92 16.67
C ARG A 44 1.16 4.95 16.78
N ASP A 45 0.24 5.23 17.70
CA ASP A 45 -0.92 4.37 18.00
C ASP A 45 -2.27 4.91 17.50
N ASP A 46 -2.35 6.17 17.11
CA ASP A 46 -3.58 6.91 16.83
C ASP A 46 -3.84 7.11 15.33
N TYR A 47 -3.54 6.10 14.52
CA TYR A 47 -3.84 6.16 13.08
C TYR A 47 -5.35 6.14 12.81
N SER A 48 -5.82 7.17 12.11
CA SER A 48 -7.14 7.16 11.48
C SER A 48 -7.20 6.07 10.40
N LYS A 49 -8.42 5.75 9.94
CA LYS A 49 -8.60 4.82 8.82
C LYS A 49 -7.99 5.41 7.53
N GLU A 50 -8.15 6.71 7.34
CA GLU A 50 -7.66 7.46 6.19
C GLU A 50 -6.12 7.47 6.16
N ASP A 51 -5.47 7.77 7.29
CA ASP A 51 -4.00 7.74 7.41
C ASP A 51 -3.48 6.34 7.05
N ALA A 52 -4.14 5.29 7.57
CA ALA A 52 -3.76 3.91 7.31
C ALA A 52 -3.85 3.56 5.81
N ILE A 53 -4.94 3.95 5.14
CA ILE A 53 -5.13 3.73 3.70
C ILE A 53 -4.03 4.43 2.89
N ILE A 54 -3.71 5.69 3.23
CA ILE A 54 -2.68 6.46 2.53
C ILE A 54 -1.30 5.82 2.73
N ILE A 55 -0.95 5.44 3.97
CA ILE A 55 0.33 4.80 4.27
C ILE A 55 0.45 3.46 3.54
N MET A 56 -0.59 2.61 3.56
CA MET A 56 -0.58 1.34 2.81
C MET A 56 -0.28 1.54 1.33
N ARG A 57 -1.00 2.47 0.69
CA ARG A 57 -0.82 2.83 -0.72
C ARG A 57 0.63 3.23 -0.99
N ASN A 58 1.15 4.16 -0.19
CA ASN A 58 2.46 4.73 -0.40
C ASN A 58 3.58 3.70 -0.17
N LEU A 59 3.44 2.82 0.83
CA LEU A 59 4.38 1.71 1.05
C LEU A 59 4.40 0.72 -0.12
N VAL A 60 3.24 0.38 -0.70
CA VAL A 60 3.16 -0.50 -1.88
C VAL A 60 3.83 0.14 -3.09
N ILE A 61 3.61 1.43 -3.34
CA ILE A 61 4.27 2.17 -4.43
C ILE A 61 5.79 2.13 -4.25
N ILE A 62 6.30 2.44 -3.06
CA ILE A 62 7.74 2.41 -2.80
C ILE A 62 8.29 0.99 -2.99
N ARG A 63 7.61 -0.02 -2.43
CA ARG A 63 8.00 -1.44 -2.51
C ARG A 63 8.11 -1.96 -3.93
N HIS A 64 7.19 -1.56 -4.82
CA HIS A 64 7.24 -1.93 -6.23
C HIS A 64 8.44 -1.34 -6.98
N ASN A 65 9.01 -0.25 -6.46
CA ASN A 65 10.13 0.48 -7.06
C ASN A 65 11.47 0.20 -6.37
N ILE A 66 11.56 -0.82 -5.51
CA ILE A 66 12.82 -1.28 -4.91
C ILE A 66 13.04 -2.77 -5.20
N ASN A 67 14.31 -3.20 -5.16
CA ASN A 67 14.64 -4.61 -5.31
C ASN A 67 14.43 -5.36 -3.98
N LYS A 68 14.27 -6.69 -4.08
CA LYS A 68 14.04 -7.55 -2.90
C LYS A 68 15.26 -7.66 -1.98
N THR A 69 16.43 -7.15 -2.38
CA THR A 69 17.66 -7.22 -1.58
C THR A 69 17.79 -6.10 -0.56
N LYS A 70 16.94 -5.05 -0.61
CA LYS A 70 16.84 -4.03 0.45
C LYS A 70 16.05 -4.55 1.67
N ILE A 71 16.59 -5.58 2.32
CA ILE A 71 15.93 -6.37 3.38
C ILE A 71 15.48 -5.48 4.55
N GLU A 72 16.28 -4.50 4.95
CA GLU A 72 15.94 -3.64 6.08
C GLU A 72 14.71 -2.80 5.81
N TYR A 73 14.65 -2.16 4.64
CA TYR A 73 13.46 -1.43 4.21
C TYR A 73 12.25 -2.36 4.18
N MET A 74 12.37 -3.52 3.55
CA MET A 74 11.26 -4.47 3.41
C MET A 74 10.70 -4.88 4.78
N THR A 75 11.60 -5.16 5.73
CA THR A 75 11.25 -5.54 7.09
C THR A 75 10.51 -4.41 7.83
N CYS A 76 11.02 -3.18 7.76
CA CYS A 76 10.41 -2.03 8.43
C CYS A 76 9.06 -1.65 7.78
N SER A 77 9.00 -1.67 6.44
CA SER A 77 7.79 -1.45 5.66
C SER A 77 6.71 -2.47 5.99
N ASP A 78 7.04 -3.76 6.06
CA ASP A 78 6.08 -4.82 6.38
C ASP A 78 5.58 -4.67 7.83
N LYS A 79 6.45 -4.35 8.79
CA LYS A 79 6.04 -4.05 10.18
C LYS A 79 5.05 -2.88 10.23
N LEU A 80 5.33 -1.79 9.51
CA LEU A 80 4.44 -0.64 9.47
C LEU A 80 3.11 -0.99 8.79
N LEU A 81 3.15 -1.75 7.70
CA LEU A 81 1.94 -2.21 6.99
C LEU A 81 1.02 -3.02 7.92
N LEU A 82 1.59 -3.98 8.65
CA LEU A 82 0.87 -4.77 9.65
C LEU A 82 0.30 -3.88 10.76
N LYS A 83 1.07 -2.89 11.24
CA LYS A 83 0.64 -1.94 12.26
C LYS A 83 -0.56 -1.11 11.81
N VAL A 84 -0.46 -0.41 10.68
CA VAL A 84 -1.53 0.48 10.21
C VAL A 84 -2.78 -0.28 9.75
N SER A 85 -2.64 -1.53 9.30
CA SER A 85 -3.79 -2.37 8.95
C SER A 85 -4.77 -2.60 10.09
N LYS A 86 -4.33 -2.49 11.34
CA LYS A 86 -5.21 -2.65 12.50
C LYS A 86 -6.29 -1.56 12.59
N SER A 87 -6.08 -0.40 11.96
CA SER A 87 -7.07 0.68 11.87
C SER A 87 -8.23 0.36 10.92
N ILE A 88 -8.10 -0.67 10.07
CA ILE A 88 -9.18 -1.20 9.25
C ILE A 88 -9.98 -2.22 10.08
N LYS A 89 -11.28 -1.99 10.28
CA LYS A 89 -12.13 -2.80 11.18
C LYS A 89 -13.08 -3.74 10.44
N GLU A 90 -13.29 -3.50 9.16
CA GLU A 90 -14.31 -4.15 8.32
C GLU A 90 -13.96 -5.57 7.90
N LYS A 91 -12.73 -6.02 8.16
CA LYS A 91 -12.22 -7.35 7.79
C LYS A 91 -11.56 -8.01 8.98
N GLU A 92 -11.69 -9.33 9.08
CA GLU A 92 -11.22 -10.07 10.25
C GLU A 92 -9.70 -10.28 10.23
N THR A 93 -9.17 -10.77 9.10
CA THR A 93 -7.74 -11.07 8.99
C THR A 93 -6.93 -9.86 8.54
N ILE A 94 -5.66 -9.81 8.95
CA ILE A 94 -4.74 -8.74 8.55
C ILE A 94 -4.58 -8.69 7.02
N SER A 95 -4.53 -9.84 6.36
CA SER A 95 -4.44 -9.92 4.89
C SER A 95 -5.62 -9.23 4.22
N LEU A 96 -6.84 -9.54 4.68
CA LEU A 96 -8.06 -8.94 4.15
C LEU A 96 -8.18 -7.45 4.48
N LYS A 97 -7.71 -7.01 5.66
CA LYS A 97 -7.64 -5.60 6.03
C LYS A 97 -6.73 -4.81 5.09
N ILE A 98 -5.56 -5.36 4.77
CA ILE A 98 -4.64 -4.73 3.80
C ILE A 98 -5.27 -4.68 2.42
N LEU A 99 -5.85 -5.79 1.93
CA LEU A 99 -6.53 -5.82 0.64
C LEU A 99 -7.64 -4.75 0.55
N TYR A 100 -8.48 -4.66 1.59
CA TYR A 100 -9.56 -3.67 1.62
C TYR A 100 -9.02 -2.23 1.69
N GLY A 101 -7.96 -1.97 2.47
CA GLY A 101 -7.32 -0.66 2.52
C GLY A 101 -6.71 -0.25 1.17
N LEU A 102 -6.01 -1.17 0.49
CA LEU A 102 -5.47 -0.92 -0.84
C LEU A 102 -6.59 -0.68 -1.87
N PHE A 103 -7.66 -1.46 -1.83
CA PHE A 103 -8.85 -1.24 -2.66
C PHE A 103 -9.42 0.18 -2.47
N LEU A 104 -9.70 0.59 -1.22
CA LEU A 104 -10.21 1.93 -0.92
C LEU A 104 -9.25 3.04 -1.35
N SER A 105 -7.95 2.76 -1.42
CA SER A 105 -6.95 3.73 -1.88
C SER A 105 -7.03 4.03 -3.39
N GLN A 106 -7.70 3.18 -4.18
CA GLN A 106 -7.76 3.26 -5.64
C GLN A 106 -9.11 3.75 -6.18
N ILE A 107 -10.14 3.84 -5.34
CA ILE A 107 -11.51 4.22 -5.75
C ILE A 107 -11.96 5.50 -5.05
N ASN A 108 -12.91 6.22 -5.64
CA ASN A 108 -13.48 7.41 -5.00
C ASN A 108 -14.34 7.03 -3.77
N LYS A 109 -14.68 8.03 -2.95
CA LYS A 109 -15.44 7.81 -1.71
C LYS A 109 -16.83 7.23 -1.96
N GLU A 110 -17.39 7.51 -3.13
CA GLU A 110 -18.71 7.04 -3.58
C GLU A 110 -18.66 5.66 -4.22
N HIS A 111 -17.48 5.04 -4.35
CA HIS A 111 -17.31 3.71 -4.91
C HIS A 111 -17.82 3.58 -6.36
N SER A 112 -17.82 4.70 -7.10
CA SER A 112 -18.42 4.81 -8.43
C SER A 112 -17.40 4.90 -9.55
N SER A 113 -16.15 5.27 -9.24
CA SER A 113 -15.06 5.34 -10.22
C SER A 113 -13.70 5.04 -9.60
N ILE A 114 -12.77 4.62 -10.45
CA ILE A 114 -11.33 4.59 -10.11
C ILE A 114 -10.85 6.04 -9.97
N ARG A 115 -9.96 6.30 -9.01
CA ARG A 115 -9.37 7.63 -8.80
C ARG A 115 -8.40 7.97 -9.93
N ASP A 116 -8.28 9.26 -10.22
CA ASP A 116 -7.32 9.75 -11.23
C ASP A 116 -5.87 9.46 -10.83
N ASP A 117 -5.58 9.51 -9.51
CA ASP A 117 -4.27 9.20 -8.92
C ASP A 117 -4.09 7.70 -8.59
N ALA A 118 -4.98 6.82 -9.06
CA ALA A 118 -4.79 5.38 -8.93
C ALA A 118 -3.52 4.92 -9.70
N THR A 119 -2.87 3.84 -9.26
CA THR A 119 -1.59 3.39 -9.82
C THR A 119 -1.53 1.88 -10.09
N ASP A 120 -0.77 1.51 -11.12
CA ASP A 120 -0.59 0.11 -11.51
C ASP A 120 0.12 -0.71 -10.42
N GLU A 121 1.04 -0.09 -9.66
CA GLU A 121 1.72 -0.74 -8.54
C GLU A 121 0.70 -1.27 -7.52
N VAL A 122 -0.31 -0.47 -7.19
CA VAL A 122 -1.32 -0.85 -6.19
C VAL A 122 -2.29 -1.88 -6.76
N PHE A 123 -2.73 -1.72 -8.02
CA PHE A 123 -3.56 -2.74 -8.67
C PHE A 123 -2.85 -4.09 -8.80
N SER A 124 -1.55 -4.07 -9.09
CA SER A 124 -0.72 -5.28 -9.14
C SER A 124 -0.65 -5.98 -7.78
N ASP A 125 -0.45 -5.24 -6.67
CA ASP A 125 -0.46 -5.83 -5.32
C ASP A 125 -1.85 -6.38 -4.95
N ILE A 126 -2.92 -5.66 -5.30
CA ILE A 126 -4.31 -6.14 -5.13
C ILE A 126 -4.52 -7.45 -5.91
N TYR A 127 -4.08 -7.53 -7.17
CA TYR A 127 -4.15 -8.73 -8.01
C TYR A 127 -3.43 -9.92 -7.40
N MET A 128 -2.19 -9.71 -6.96
CA MET A 128 -1.43 -10.77 -6.30
C MET A 128 -2.10 -11.25 -5.02
N ARG A 129 -2.72 -10.36 -4.23
CA ARG A 129 -3.44 -10.75 -3.02
C ARG A 129 -4.65 -11.62 -3.31
N PHE A 130 -5.47 -11.24 -4.30
CA PHE A 130 -6.61 -12.07 -4.71
C PHE A 130 -6.18 -13.46 -5.17
N PHE A 131 -5.08 -13.56 -5.92
CA PHE A 131 -4.56 -14.83 -6.41
C PHE A 131 -4.18 -15.82 -5.27
N PHE A 132 -3.79 -15.31 -4.11
CA PHE A 132 -3.35 -16.12 -2.97
C PHE A 132 -4.41 -16.33 -1.88
N LEU A 133 -5.65 -15.87 -2.09
CA LEU A 133 -6.71 -16.11 -1.12
C LEU A 133 -7.08 -17.59 -1.07
N ASN A 134 -7.38 -18.08 0.13
CA ASN A 134 -8.02 -19.38 0.27
C ASN A 134 -9.54 -19.26 0.04
N LYS A 135 -10.24 -20.40 -0.13
CA LYS A 135 -11.69 -20.45 -0.42
C LYS A 135 -12.58 -19.74 0.60
N GLU A 136 -12.17 -19.66 1.86
CA GLU A 136 -12.93 -18.96 2.90
C GLU A 136 -12.73 -17.45 2.78
N GLU A 137 -11.48 -17.02 2.60
CA GLU A 137 -11.14 -15.61 2.37
C GLU A 137 -11.78 -15.05 1.10
N GLU A 138 -11.83 -15.84 0.01
CA GLU A 138 -12.49 -15.47 -1.25
C GLU A 138 -13.96 -15.06 -1.04
N LYS A 139 -14.70 -15.78 -0.18
CA LYS A 139 -16.09 -15.44 0.16
C LYS A 139 -16.18 -14.10 0.88
N ASN A 140 -15.24 -13.83 1.78
CA ASN A 140 -15.20 -12.61 2.60
C ASN A 140 -14.84 -11.34 1.79
N VAL A 141 -14.34 -11.50 0.57
CA VAL A 141 -13.98 -10.38 -0.32
C VAL A 141 -14.72 -10.38 -1.65
N TYR A 142 -15.75 -11.20 -1.79
CA TYR A 142 -16.52 -11.31 -3.02
C TYR A 142 -17.02 -9.95 -3.51
N ASP A 143 -17.57 -9.13 -2.61
CA ASP A 143 -18.07 -7.80 -2.96
C ASP A 143 -16.95 -6.87 -3.47
N ILE A 144 -15.77 -6.91 -2.84
CA ILE A 144 -14.61 -6.13 -3.28
C ILE A 144 -14.19 -6.57 -4.68
N ARG A 145 -14.09 -7.88 -4.93
CA ARG A 145 -13.69 -8.43 -6.24
C ARG A 145 -14.70 -8.04 -7.33
N ARG A 146 -15.99 -8.17 -7.05
CA ARG A 146 -17.07 -7.80 -7.98
C ARG A 146 -17.01 -6.33 -8.33
N GLU A 147 -16.99 -5.47 -7.31
CA GLU A 147 -16.99 -4.02 -7.49
C GLU A 147 -15.74 -3.55 -8.26
N LEU A 148 -14.57 -4.08 -7.91
CA LEU A 148 -13.33 -3.77 -8.62
C LEU A 148 -13.39 -4.18 -10.09
N ASN A 149 -13.89 -5.39 -10.40
CA ASN A 149 -14.05 -5.85 -11.78
C ASN A 149 -14.98 -4.95 -12.59
N GLU A 150 -16.10 -4.51 -12.02
CA GLU A 150 -17.03 -3.58 -12.69
C GLU A 150 -16.38 -2.24 -13.01
N LEU A 151 -15.58 -1.71 -12.07
CA LEU A 151 -14.84 -0.45 -12.27
C LEU A 151 -13.74 -0.60 -13.32
N LEU A 152 -13.03 -1.71 -13.34
CA LEU A 152 -11.95 -1.99 -14.28
C LEU A 152 -12.44 -2.16 -15.72
N GLN A 153 -13.60 -2.78 -15.92
CA GLN A 153 -14.22 -2.90 -17.26
C GLN A 153 -14.53 -1.53 -17.89
N LYS A 154 -14.85 -0.54 -17.06
CA LYS A 154 -15.15 0.84 -17.50
C LYS A 154 -13.90 1.67 -17.73
N SER A 155 -12.77 1.31 -17.10
CA SER A 155 -11.51 2.01 -17.24
C SER A 155 -10.78 1.59 -18.52
N SER A 156 -10.24 2.52 -19.29
CA SER A 156 -9.32 2.21 -20.39
C SER A 156 -7.90 1.90 -19.92
N ARG A 157 -7.50 2.48 -18.78
CA ARG A 157 -6.13 2.42 -18.24
C ARG A 157 -5.80 1.08 -17.61
N PHE A 158 -6.76 0.47 -16.92
CA PHE A 158 -6.52 -0.71 -16.08
C PHE A 158 -7.17 -2.00 -16.61
N LYS A 159 -7.56 -2.05 -17.89
CA LYS A 159 -8.24 -3.21 -18.51
C LYS A 159 -7.47 -4.53 -18.43
N ILE A 160 -6.14 -4.46 -18.24
CA ILE A 160 -5.29 -5.64 -18.15
C ILE A 160 -5.51 -6.44 -16.85
N TYR A 161 -6.12 -5.82 -15.83
CA TYR A 161 -6.46 -6.49 -14.59
C TYR A 161 -7.88 -7.06 -14.69
N SER A 162 -7.99 -8.38 -14.56
CA SER A 162 -9.27 -9.10 -14.43
C SER A 162 -9.16 -10.09 -13.28
N PHE A 163 -10.05 -9.99 -12.31
CA PHE A 163 -9.99 -10.78 -11.08
C PHE A 163 -10.94 -11.95 -11.14
#